data_AF-A0A9D4P1D6-F1
#
_entry.id   AF-A0A9D4P1D6-F1
#
_cell.length_a   1.000
_cell.length_b   1.000
_cell.length_c   1.000
_cell.angle_alpha   90.00
_cell.angle_beta   90.00
_cell.angle_gamma   90.00
#
_symmetry.space_group_name_H-M   'P 1'
#
loop_
_entity.id
_entity.type
_entity.pdbx_description
1 polymer ?
#
loop_
_entity_poly.entity_id
_entity_poly.type
_entity_poly.pdbx_seq_one_letter_code
_entity_poly.pdbx_strand_id
1 'polypeptide(L)'
;MLNNQVFLYSTFSMITLFICWSWTTAIEQHEQIINNNHSGNNSIKSKVKIDVYYETLCPDSIQFLLHQLVTNYDRIKEKVDLHMYPFGKAQFFESGNSYEFYCQHGPKECRGNMIHCCVLDQNSHDISFPFIKCMEKELYGLRRPDINVVSQKIT
;
A
#
# COMPACT_ATOMS: atom_id res chain seq x y z
N MET A 1 -50.68 -38.22 -44.27
CA MET A 1 -50.34 -37.95 -42.85
C MET A 1 -48.92 -37.43 -42.62
N LEU A 2 -48.11 -37.12 -43.65
CA LEU A 2 -46.75 -36.60 -43.49
C LEU A 2 -46.64 -35.05 -43.38
N ASN A 3 -47.64 -34.28 -43.82
CA ASN A 3 -47.52 -32.81 -43.87
C ASN A 3 -47.57 -32.11 -42.50
N ASN A 4 -48.30 -32.65 -41.52
CA ASN A 4 -48.44 -32.00 -40.21
C ASN A 4 -47.19 -32.14 -39.34
N GLN A 5 -46.39 -33.20 -39.51
CA GLN A 5 -45.14 -33.35 -38.77
C GLN A 5 -44.06 -32.41 -39.31
N VAL A 6 -43.93 -32.27 -40.64
CA VAL A 6 -42.99 -31.33 -41.26
C VAL A 6 -43.31 -29.89 -40.85
N PHE A 7 -44.59 -29.53 -40.77
CA PHE A 7 -45.01 -28.21 -40.30
C PHE A 7 -44.66 -27.97 -38.83
N LEU A 8 -44.80 -28.99 -37.97
CA LEU A 8 -44.38 -28.91 -36.57
C LEU A 8 -42.86 -28.70 -36.45
N TYR A 9 -42.05 -29.51 -37.12
CA TYR A 9 -40.58 -29.37 -37.03
C TYR A 9 -40.10 -28.01 -37.56
N SER A 10 -40.74 -27.49 -38.62
CA SER A 10 -40.42 -26.17 -39.16
C SER A 10 -40.75 -25.04 -38.20
N THR A 11 -41.89 -25.09 -37.51
CA THR A 11 -42.27 -24.04 -36.55
C THR A 11 -41.43 -24.10 -35.27
N PHE A 12 -41.13 -25.30 -34.77
CA PHE A 12 -40.20 -25.47 -33.64
C PHE A 12 -38.80 -24.95 -33.97
N SER A 13 -38.27 -25.25 -35.18
CA SER A 13 -36.98 -24.73 -35.62
C SER A 13 -36.97 -23.20 -35.66
N MET A 14 -38.01 -22.57 -36.20
CA MET A 14 -38.10 -21.11 -36.24
C MET A 14 -38.18 -20.50 -34.84
N ILE A 15 -38.98 -21.08 -33.93
CA ILE A 15 -39.08 -20.62 -32.53
C ILE A 15 -37.73 -20.74 -31.82
N THR A 16 -36.98 -21.82 -32.01
CA THR A 16 -35.64 -21.97 -31.42
C THR A 16 -34.65 -20.95 -31.94
N LEU A 17 -34.71 -20.58 -33.22
CA LEU A 17 -33.87 -19.54 -33.81
C LEU A 17 -34.24 -18.15 -33.28
N PHE A 18 -35.53 -17.84 -33.14
CA PHE A 18 -36.01 -16.58 -32.54
C PHE A 18 -35.61 -16.44 -31.07
N ILE A 19 -35.73 -17.52 -30.30
CA ILE A 19 -35.28 -17.54 -28.91
C ILE A 19 -33.76 -17.37 -28.90
N CYS A 20 -33.00 -18.13 -29.68
CA CYS A 20 -31.54 -18.02 -29.69
C CYS A 20 -31.07 -16.60 -30.06
N TRP A 21 -31.67 -15.98 -31.08
CA TRP A 21 -31.40 -14.58 -31.46
C TRP A 21 -31.77 -13.56 -30.36
N SER A 22 -32.90 -13.77 -29.66
CA SER A 22 -33.32 -12.88 -28.57
C SER A 22 -32.43 -13.01 -27.34
N TRP A 23 -31.90 -14.20 -27.08
CA TRP A 23 -30.96 -14.43 -25.99
C TRP A 23 -29.56 -13.91 -26.32
N THR A 24 -29.09 -14.02 -27.57
CA THR A 24 -27.82 -13.42 -27.99
C THR A 24 -27.86 -11.89 -27.96
N THR A 25 -28.96 -11.26 -28.40
CA THR A 25 -29.10 -9.80 -28.32
C THR A 25 -29.24 -9.30 -26.89
N ALA A 26 -29.89 -10.06 -26.00
CA ALA A 26 -29.95 -9.74 -24.57
C ALA A 26 -28.55 -9.82 -23.89
N ILE A 27 -27.70 -10.77 -24.30
CA ILE A 27 -26.31 -10.87 -23.84
C ILE A 27 -25.49 -9.67 -24.33
N GLU A 28 -25.67 -9.27 -25.59
CA GLU A 28 -24.95 -8.13 -26.21
C GLU A 28 -25.34 -6.78 -25.58
N GLN A 29 -26.61 -6.61 -25.18
CA GLN A 29 -27.06 -5.44 -24.42
C GLN A 29 -26.44 -5.35 -23.00
N HIS A 30 -26.15 -6.49 -22.35
CA HIS A 30 -25.52 -6.50 -21.04
C HIS A 30 -24.07 -5.97 -21.08
N GLU A 31 -23.33 -6.25 -22.15
CA GLU A 31 -21.95 -5.75 -22.33
C GLU A 31 -21.92 -4.23 -22.54
N GLN A 32 -22.90 -3.68 -23.27
CA GLN A 32 -23.05 -2.23 -23.48
C GLN A 32 -23.47 -1.48 -22.20
N ILE A 33 -24.33 -2.08 -21.35
CA ILE A 33 -24.72 -1.49 -20.06
C ILE A 33 -23.53 -1.44 -19.08
N ILE A 34 -22.66 -2.46 -19.07
CA ILE A 34 -21.44 -2.45 -18.26
C ILE A 34 -20.47 -1.36 -18.74
N ASN A 35 -20.27 -1.19 -20.05
CA ASN A 35 -19.36 -0.17 -20.60
C ASN A 35 -19.86 1.27 -20.38
N ASN A 36 -21.17 1.52 -20.51
CA ASN A 36 -21.76 2.84 -20.25
C ASN A 36 -21.76 3.20 -18.76
N ASN A 37 -21.92 2.22 -17.86
CA ASN A 37 -21.75 2.42 -16.42
C ASN A 37 -20.28 2.62 -16.01
N HIS A 38 -19.33 2.10 -16.79
CA HIS A 38 -17.90 2.33 -16.58
C HIS A 38 -17.42 3.69 -17.12
N SER A 39 -18.09 4.26 -18.12
CA SER A 39 -17.76 5.60 -18.64
C SER A 39 -18.47 6.74 -17.89
N GLY A 40 -19.49 6.45 -17.09
CA GLY A 40 -20.30 7.43 -16.34
C GLY A 40 -19.90 7.64 -14.87
N ASN A 41 -18.89 6.93 -14.37
CA ASN A 41 -18.33 7.15 -13.04
C ASN A 41 -16.85 6.72 -13.03
N ASN A 42 -16.00 7.51 -13.70
CA ASN A 42 -14.64 7.69 -13.19
C ASN A 42 -14.74 8.49 -11.89
N SER A 43 -15.32 7.88 -10.85
CA SER A 43 -15.06 8.31 -9.50
C SER A 43 -13.57 8.06 -9.33
N ILE A 44 -12.75 9.10 -9.48
CA ILE A 44 -11.38 9.07 -8.99
C ILE A 44 -11.54 8.71 -7.53
N LYS A 45 -11.28 7.45 -7.19
CA LYS A 45 -11.45 6.96 -5.83
C LYS A 45 -10.37 7.65 -5.02
N SER A 46 -10.74 8.76 -4.39
CA SER A 46 -9.82 9.62 -3.67
C SER A 46 -9.05 8.77 -2.66
N LYS A 47 -7.72 8.83 -2.74
CA LYS A 47 -6.86 8.09 -1.82
C LYS A 47 -7.03 8.67 -0.42
N VAL A 48 -7.02 7.80 0.59
CA VAL A 48 -7.04 8.23 1.98
C VAL A 48 -5.66 8.75 2.34
N LYS A 49 -5.58 10.03 2.72
CA LYS A 49 -4.33 10.63 3.20
C LYS A 49 -3.99 10.06 4.58
N ILE A 50 -2.75 9.59 4.75
CA ILE A 50 -2.21 9.09 6.01
C ILE A 50 -0.85 9.74 6.24
N ASP A 51 -0.73 10.50 7.32
CA ASP A 51 0.54 11.09 7.78
C ASP A 51 1.04 10.28 8.99
N VAL A 52 2.25 9.70 8.90
CA VAL A 52 2.85 8.88 9.95
C VAL A 52 4.06 9.59 10.56
N TYR A 53 4.00 9.90 11.85
CA TYR A 53 5.09 10.51 12.61
C TYR A 53 5.69 9.47 13.55
N TYR A 54 7.02 9.27 13.50
CA TYR A 54 7.66 8.19 14.24
C TYR A 54 9.14 8.48 14.57
N GLU A 55 9.74 7.62 15.41
CA GLU A 55 11.15 7.70 15.85
C GLU A 55 11.84 6.35 15.60
N THR A 56 13.07 6.36 15.09
CA THR A 56 13.81 5.12 14.74
C THR A 56 14.30 4.30 15.94
N LEU A 57 14.25 4.82 17.18
CA LEU A 57 14.61 4.07 18.39
C LEU A 57 13.46 3.90 19.39
N CYS A 58 12.26 4.37 19.04
CA CYS A 58 11.07 4.18 19.88
C CYS A 58 10.47 2.78 19.64
N PRO A 59 10.37 1.91 20.66
CA PRO A 59 9.87 0.54 20.49
C PRO A 59 8.50 0.47 19.80
N ASP A 60 7.57 1.35 20.18
CA ASP A 60 6.22 1.37 19.61
C ASP A 60 6.21 1.79 18.14
N SER A 61 7.06 2.75 17.77
CA SER A 61 7.24 3.18 16.37
C SER A 61 7.74 2.01 15.53
N ILE A 62 8.76 1.30 16.01
CA ILE A 62 9.32 0.15 15.32
C ILE A 62 8.28 -0.97 15.18
N GLN A 63 7.52 -1.25 16.25
CA GLN A 63 6.48 -2.28 16.21
C GLN A 63 5.40 -1.94 15.17
N PHE A 64 4.97 -0.69 15.12
CA PHE A 64 4.01 -0.20 14.12
C PHE A 64 4.56 -0.34 12.70
N LEU A 65 5.78 0.13 12.45
CA LEU A 65 6.41 0.03 11.12
C LEU A 65 6.52 -1.41 10.66
N LEU A 66 7.12 -2.28 11.48
CA LEU A 66 7.43 -3.65 11.08
C LEU A 66 6.19 -4.52 10.93
N HIS A 67 5.26 -4.45 11.88
CA HIS A 67 4.15 -5.41 11.97
C HIS A 67 2.85 -4.89 11.38
N GLN A 68 2.69 -3.58 11.22
CA GLN A 68 1.44 -2.99 10.73
C GLN A 68 1.65 -2.33 9.37
N LEU A 69 2.49 -1.30 9.28
CA LEU A 69 2.57 -0.48 8.07
C LEU A 69 3.31 -1.21 6.93
N VAL A 70 4.60 -1.51 7.11
CA VAL A 70 5.44 -2.04 6.04
C VAL A 70 4.95 -3.40 5.56
N THR A 71 4.52 -4.27 6.48
CA THR A 71 4.04 -5.61 6.14
C THR A 71 2.71 -5.59 5.36
N ASN A 72 1.89 -4.55 5.51
CA ASN A 72 0.60 -4.45 4.82
C ASN A 72 0.59 -3.45 3.64
N TYR A 73 1.70 -2.77 3.35
CA TYR A 73 1.73 -1.67 2.38
C TYR A 73 1.22 -2.08 0.99
N ASP A 74 1.66 -3.24 0.48
CA ASP A 74 1.23 -3.75 -0.82
C ASP A 74 -0.29 -3.91 -0.94
N ARG A 75 -0.98 -4.15 0.19
CA ARG A 75 -2.45 -4.33 0.22
C ARG A 75 -3.20 -3.00 0.20
N ILE A 76 -2.54 -1.90 0.58
CA ILE A 76 -3.16 -0.59 0.79
C ILE A 76 -2.64 0.51 -0.16
N LYS A 77 -1.49 0.34 -0.81
CA LYS A 77 -0.79 1.40 -1.57
C LYS A 77 -1.61 2.06 -2.69
N GLU A 78 -2.54 1.33 -3.29
CA GLU A 78 -3.47 1.88 -4.30
C GLU A 78 -4.60 2.74 -3.70
N LYS A 79 -4.84 2.63 -2.39
CA LYS A 79 -5.96 3.28 -1.67
C LYS A 79 -5.48 4.42 -0.77
N VAL A 80 -4.19 4.55 -0.53
CA VAL A 80 -3.63 5.51 0.44
C VAL A 80 -2.64 6.46 -0.22
N ASP A 81 -2.70 7.71 0.22
CA ASP A 81 -1.68 8.72 -0.02
C ASP A 81 -0.88 8.83 1.28
N LEU A 82 0.24 8.11 1.33
CA LEU A 82 1.01 7.89 2.56
C LEU A 82 2.16 8.88 2.63
N HIS A 83 2.32 9.54 3.77
CA HIS A 83 3.47 10.38 4.06
C HIS A 83 4.11 9.94 5.36
N MET A 84 5.44 9.96 5.41
CA MET A 84 6.20 9.47 6.54
C MET A 84 7.18 10.54 7.03
N TYR A 85 7.14 10.81 8.33
CA TYR A 85 7.90 11.88 8.99
C TYR A 85 8.71 11.28 10.16
N PRO A 86 9.96 10.84 9.92
CA PRO A 86 10.86 10.37 10.96
C PRO A 86 11.40 11.56 11.76
N PHE A 87 10.76 11.84 12.89
CA PHE A 87 11.12 12.96 13.77
C PHE A 87 10.58 12.70 15.17
N GLY A 88 9.28 12.41 15.27
CA GLY A 88 8.58 12.08 16.50
C GLY A 88 8.74 13.15 17.58
N LYS A 89 9.31 12.76 18.73
CA LYS A 89 9.55 13.66 19.87
C LYS A 89 10.92 14.34 19.84
N ALA A 90 11.62 14.31 18.72
CA ALA A 90 12.81 15.12 18.56
C ALA A 90 12.49 16.61 18.73
N GLN A 91 13.48 17.37 19.14
CA GLN A 91 13.44 18.82 19.25
C GLN A 91 14.56 19.40 18.38
N PHE A 92 14.38 20.62 17.90
CA PHE A 92 15.42 21.33 17.18
C PHE A 92 15.56 22.74 17.72
N PHE A 93 16.77 23.28 17.60
CA PHE A 93 17.10 24.64 17.97
C PHE A 93 17.91 25.27 16.84
N GLU A 94 17.67 26.57 16.60
CA GLU A 94 18.48 27.34 15.67
C GLU A 94 19.89 27.54 16.26
N SER A 95 20.90 27.20 15.46
CA SER A 95 22.32 27.35 15.78
C SER A 95 22.99 28.10 14.63
N GLY A 96 22.90 29.43 14.67
CA GLY A 96 23.34 30.31 13.59
C GLY A 96 22.57 30.08 12.29
N ASN A 97 23.25 29.64 11.23
CA ASN A 97 22.65 29.28 9.94
C ASN A 97 22.33 27.78 9.82
N SER A 98 22.24 27.08 10.95
CA SER A 98 22.02 25.62 11.00
C SER A 98 21.01 25.25 12.08
N TYR A 99 20.62 23.98 12.11
CA TYR A 99 19.74 23.43 13.13
C TYR A 99 20.48 22.33 13.90
N GLU A 100 20.37 22.37 15.22
CA GLU A 100 20.78 21.28 16.09
C GLU A 100 19.57 20.45 16.51
N PHE A 101 19.69 19.13 16.44
CA PHE A 101 18.61 18.19 16.74
C PHE A 101 18.90 17.39 18.00
N TYR A 102 17.88 17.26 18.85
CA TYR A 102 17.91 16.52 20.11
C TYR A 102 16.80 15.47 20.10
N CYS A 103 17.16 14.21 20.31
CA CYS A 103 16.24 13.07 20.26
C CYS A 103 16.19 12.34 21.61
N GLN A 104 15.05 11.72 21.94
CA GLN A 104 14.82 11.13 23.25
C GLN A 104 15.74 9.94 23.55
N HIS A 105 16.09 9.16 22.53
CA HIS A 105 17.00 8.02 22.64
C HIS A 105 18.42 8.38 22.17
N GLY A 106 18.76 9.68 22.14
CA GLY A 106 20.10 10.20 21.90
C GLY A 106 20.52 10.28 20.44
N PRO A 107 21.81 10.55 20.16
CA PRO A 107 22.30 10.89 18.81
C PRO A 107 22.08 9.80 17.75
N LYS A 108 22.02 8.53 18.16
CA LYS A 108 21.75 7.41 17.24
C LYS A 108 20.35 7.47 16.66
N GLU A 109 19.35 7.85 17.46
CA GLU A 109 17.98 8.07 16.97
C GLU A 109 17.95 9.23 15.97
N CYS A 110 18.55 10.37 16.31
CA CYS A 110 18.61 11.51 15.39
C CYS A 110 19.26 11.12 14.06
N ARG A 111 20.35 10.36 14.10
CA ARG A 111 20.99 9.84 12.88
C ARG A 111 20.09 8.89 12.11
N GLY A 112 19.39 7.97 12.79
CA GLY A 112 18.42 7.08 12.18
C GLY A 112 17.28 7.85 11.50
N ASN A 113 16.70 8.84 12.20
CA ASN A 113 15.64 9.70 11.69
C ASN A 113 16.10 10.42 10.41
N MET A 114 17.29 11.01 10.41
CA MET A 114 17.86 11.65 9.20
C MET A 114 18.05 10.66 8.04
N ILE A 115 18.57 9.46 8.29
CA ILE A 115 18.76 8.44 7.25
C ILE A 115 17.40 8.03 6.65
N HIS A 116 16.39 7.81 7.49
CA HIS A 116 15.04 7.51 7.00
C HIS A 116 14.46 8.67 6.17
N CYS A 117 14.66 9.93 6.59
CA CYS A 117 14.26 11.09 5.81
C CYS A 117 14.90 11.05 4.41
N CYS A 118 16.22 10.85 4.32
CA CYS A 118 16.93 10.80 3.04
C CYS A 118 16.42 9.69 2.13
N VAL A 119 16.20 8.49 2.65
CA VAL A 119 15.73 7.38 1.81
C VAL A 119 14.30 7.60 1.32
N LEU A 120 13.42 8.14 2.16
CA LEU A 120 12.04 8.49 1.80
C LEU A 120 11.96 9.65 0.79
N ASP A 121 12.86 10.63 0.89
CA ASP A 121 12.92 11.77 -0.03
C ASP A 121 13.40 11.36 -1.43
N GLN A 122 14.33 10.41 -1.50
CA GLN A 122 14.99 10.02 -2.74
C GLN A 122 14.31 8.84 -3.46
N ASN A 123 13.37 8.15 -2.81
CA ASN A 123 12.80 6.90 -3.35
C ASN A 123 11.31 6.74 -3.05
N SER A 124 10.62 5.91 -3.83
CA SER A 124 9.26 5.48 -3.53
C SER A 124 9.21 4.56 -2.30
N HIS A 125 8.04 4.42 -1.68
CA HIS A 125 7.86 3.48 -0.56
C HIS A 125 8.20 2.02 -0.91
N ASP A 126 7.98 1.58 -2.16
CA ASP A 126 8.34 0.21 -2.58
C ASP A 126 9.85 -0.05 -2.45
N ILE A 127 10.68 0.99 -2.62
CA ILE A 127 12.14 0.92 -2.46
C ILE A 127 12.55 1.22 -1.01
N SER A 128 11.92 2.22 -0.39
CA SER A 128 12.25 2.68 0.96
C SER A 128 11.90 1.65 2.04
N PHE A 129 10.80 0.91 1.88
CA PHE A 129 10.28 0.04 2.94
C PHE A 129 11.14 -1.18 3.23
N PRO A 130 11.71 -1.89 2.22
CA PRO A 130 12.71 -2.93 2.48
C PRO A 130 13.92 -2.40 3.28
N PHE A 131 14.40 -1.20 2.97
CA PHE A 131 15.53 -0.57 3.67
C PHE A 131 15.16 -0.21 5.11
N ILE A 132 14.04 0.50 5.31
CA ILE A 132 13.50 0.85 6.64
C ILE A 132 13.30 -0.42 7.47
N LYS A 133 12.67 -1.45 6.91
CA LYS A 133 12.46 -2.74 7.58
C LYS A 133 13.78 -3.39 8.00
N CYS A 134 14.81 -3.31 7.16
CA CYS A 134 16.14 -3.84 7.47
C CYS A 134 16.77 -3.08 8.65
N MET A 135 16.81 -1.74 8.58
CA MET A 135 17.36 -0.92 9.65
C MET A 135 16.64 -1.16 10.98
N GLU A 136 15.32 -1.19 10.97
CA GLU A 136 14.53 -1.32 12.19
C GLU A 136 14.54 -2.73 12.78
N LYS A 137 14.65 -3.78 11.94
CA LYS A 137 14.81 -5.16 12.43
C LYS A 137 16.12 -5.37 13.17
N GLU A 138 17.22 -4.79 12.69
CA GLU A 138 18.51 -4.86 13.38
C GLU A 138 18.45 -4.18 14.75
N LEU A 139 17.62 -3.14 14.89
CA LEU A 139 17.40 -2.43 16.15
C LEU A 139 16.44 -3.17 17.10
N TYR A 140 15.44 -3.89 16.58
CA TYR A 140 14.48 -4.69 17.37
C TYR A 140 14.98 -6.09 17.73
N GLY A 141 15.83 -6.70 16.90
CA GLY A 141 16.45 -8.01 17.10
C GLY A 141 17.50 -8.03 18.22
N LEU A 142 17.93 -6.86 18.67
CA LEU A 142 18.68 -6.71 19.91
C LEU A 142 17.71 -6.84 21.10
N ARG A 143 17.64 -8.04 21.66
CA ARG A 143 17.54 -8.20 23.12
C ARG A 143 18.70 -7.38 23.70
N ARG A 144 18.51 -6.07 23.94
CA ARG A 144 19.55 -5.05 24.18
C ARG A 144 20.78 -5.67 24.87
N PRO A 145 21.83 -6.10 24.13
CA PRO A 145 23.07 -6.42 24.77
C PRO A 145 23.60 -5.08 25.26
N ASP A 146 24.01 -5.05 26.52
CA ASP A 146 24.73 -3.92 27.10
C ASP A 146 25.76 -3.40 26.09
N ILE A 147 25.88 -2.07 25.96
CA ILE A 147 26.88 -1.41 25.12
C ILE A 147 28.30 -1.93 25.41
N ASN A 148 28.54 -2.40 26.65
CA ASN A 148 29.77 -3.05 27.09
C ASN A 148 30.00 -4.44 26.48
N VAL A 149 28.95 -5.13 26.03
CA VAL A 149 29.02 -6.45 25.36
C VAL A 149 29.28 -6.28 23.87
N VAL A 150 28.81 -5.18 23.26
CA VAL A 150 29.07 -4.88 21.85
C VAL A 150 30.50 -4.39 21.64
N SER A 151 31.03 -3.58 22.57
CA SER A 151 32.41 -3.05 22.47
C SER A 151 33.48 -4.14 22.57
N GLN A 152 33.22 -5.25 23.27
CA GLN A 152 34.14 -6.38 23.38
C GLN A 152 34.19 -7.27 22.14
N LYS A 153 33.26 -7.12 21.19
CA LYS A 153 33.23 -7.90 19.94
C LYS A 153 33.91 -7.21 18.75
N ILE A 154 34.41 -5.98 18.96
CA ILE A 154 35.07 -5.17 17.92
C ILE A 154 36.61 -5.10 18.14
N THR A 155 37.12 -5.81 19.15
CA THR A 155 38.54 -6.15 19.34
C THR A 155 38.73 -7.65 19.25
#